data_AF-A0AAJ5X1X6-F1
#
_entry.id   AF-A0AAJ5X1X6-F1
#
_cell.length_a   1.000
_cell.length_b   1.000
_cell.length_c   1.000
_cell.angle_alpha   90.00
_cell.angle_beta   90.00
_cell.angle_gamma   90.00
#
_symmetry.space_group_name_H-M   'P 1'
#
loop_
_entity.id
_entity.type
_entity.pdbx_description
1 polymer ?
#
loop_
_entity_poly.entity_id
_entity_poly.type
_entity_poly.pdbx_seq_one_letter_code
_entity_poly.pdbx_strand_id
1 'polypeptide(L)'
;MRRRLGALALLAVLAVGACDQRHDDTQPRNDTKTSVFRHALSEDLSGEYRPVAPDSAGVVSLFIGQRSAFAAWEAGDRGASPLILTLATAEGEKTVLPIRYQITDDAVRMTGATGTGEVQLDARIDQGALATARRNLGDRTVVISGTVQIDGRRAPLALTAWSGD
;
A
#
# COMPACT_ATOMS: atom_id res chain seq x y z
N MET A 1 59.57 64.49 30.78
CA MET A 1 58.26 64.24 31.41
C MET A 1 58.24 62.77 31.84
N ARG A 2 58.64 62.42 33.08
CA ARG A 2 57.88 62.26 34.34
C ARG A 2 56.84 61.12 34.38
N ARG A 3 57.14 60.12 35.24
CA ARG A 3 56.25 59.31 36.14
C ARG A 3 55.27 58.32 35.48
N ARG A 4 54.77 57.23 36.09
CA ARG A 4 55.04 56.33 37.24
C ARG A 4 53.96 55.21 37.14
N LEU A 5 54.29 54.00 37.60
CA LEU A 5 53.50 53.00 38.35
C LEU A 5 51.96 52.86 38.18
N GLY A 6 51.51 51.60 38.18
CA GLY A 6 50.26 51.14 38.81
C GLY A 6 49.43 50.21 37.91
N ALA A 7 49.48 48.89 38.08
CA ALA A 7 48.70 48.09 39.04
C ALA A 7 47.18 48.09 38.75
N LEU A 8 46.62 46.93 38.40
CA LEU A 8 45.64 46.19 39.22
C LEU A 8 44.98 45.05 38.41
N ALA A 9 44.82 43.93 39.11
CA ALA A 9 44.07 42.75 38.74
C ALA A 9 42.60 43.06 38.45
N LEU A 10 41.92 42.19 37.71
CA LEU A 10 40.84 41.38 38.29
C LEU A 10 40.41 40.26 37.33
N LEU A 11 40.31 39.06 37.90
CA LEU A 11 39.62 37.91 37.33
C LEU A 11 38.17 38.27 37.00
N ALA A 12 37.68 37.77 35.86
CA ALA A 12 36.29 37.37 35.71
C ALA A 12 36.25 36.05 34.95
N VAL A 13 36.02 34.98 35.70
CA VAL A 13 35.64 33.66 35.21
C VAL A 13 34.26 33.79 34.58
N LEU A 14 34.15 33.51 33.28
CA LEU A 14 32.87 33.17 32.65
C LEU A 14 33.00 31.75 32.09
N ALA A 15 32.65 30.80 32.94
CA ALA A 15 32.26 29.47 32.50
C ALA A 15 30.86 29.58 31.89
N VAL A 16 30.78 29.51 30.57
CA VAL A 16 29.58 29.03 29.89
C VAL A 16 30.02 27.81 29.11
N GLY A 17 29.72 26.64 29.69
CA GLY A 17 29.79 25.38 28.97
C GLY A 17 28.77 25.41 27.85
N ALA A 18 29.21 25.79 26.66
CA ALA A 18 28.53 25.42 25.43
C ALA A 18 29.10 24.06 25.02
N CYS A 19 28.46 23.03 25.56
CA CYS A 19 28.56 21.67 25.05
C CYS A 19 28.40 21.71 23.53
N ASP A 20 29.49 21.35 22.84
CA ASP A 20 29.52 20.50 21.66
C ASP A 20 28.13 20.16 21.11
N GLN A 21 27.49 21.12 20.44
CA GLN A 21 26.31 20.83 19.65
C GLN A 21 26.83 20.25 18.35
N ARG A 22 27.16 18.97 18.45
CA ARG A 22 27.30 18.08 17.31
C ARG A 22 26.11 18.38 16.42
N HIS A 23 26.41 18.88 15.23
CA HIS A 23 25.49 18.80 14.12
C HIS A 23 25.17 17.32 13.99
N ASP A 24 24.06 16.90 14.58
CA ASP A 24 23.34 15.73 14.13
C ASP A 24 22.90 16.09 12.73
N ASP A 25 23.79 15.79 11.76
CA ASP A 25 23.40 15.54 10.40
C ASP A 25 22.19 14.63 10.49
N THR A 26 21.02 15.23 10.30
CA THR A 26 19.78 14.51 10.07
C THR A 26 19.93 13.93 8.68
N GLN A 27 20.80 12.93 8.60
CA GLN A 27 20.76 11.93 7.56
C GLN A 27 19.32 11.45 7.57
N PRO A 28 18.55 11.60 6.49
CA PRO A 28 17.26 10.95 6.41
C PRO A 28 17.58 9.49 6.66
N ARG A 29 17.14 9.00 7.82
CA ARG A 29 17.14 7.59 8.12
C ARG A 29 16.28 7.03 6.99
N ASN A 30 16.94 6.49 5.98
CA ASN A 30 16.34 5.51 5.08
C ASN A 30 16.01 4.34 6.00
N ASP A 31 14.93 4.51 6.78
CA ASP A 31 14.16 3.45 7.35
C ASP A 31 13.57 2.74 6.13
N THR A 32 14.39 1.91 5.51
CA THR A 32 13.95 0.78 4.71
C THR A 32 13.31 -0.24 5.67
N LYS A 33 12.36 0.21 6.49
CA LYS A 33 11.22 -0.61 6.83
C LYS A 33 10.58 -0.87 5.49
N THR A 34 10.71 -2.11 5.00
CA THR A 34 9.87 -2.61 3.91
C THR A 34 8.43 -2.25 4.25
N SER A 35 7.93 -1.15 3.70
CA SER A 35 6.57 -0.70 3.95
C SER A 35 5.63 -1.86 3.63
N VAL A 36 4.75 -2.15 4.57
CA VAL A 36 3.76 -3.23 4.51
C VAL A 36 2.73 -2.97 3.40
N PHE A 37 2.56 -1.70 3.04
CA PHE A 37 1.66 -1.19 2.02
C PHE A 37 2.44 -0.34 1.02
N ARG A 38 2.32 -0.62 -0.28
CA ARG A 38 2.94 0.17 -1.35
C ARG A 38 2.08 0.20 -2.61
N HIS A 39 1.91 1.38 -3.17
CA HIS A 39 1.36 1.58 -4.51
C HIS A 39 2.37 2.31 -5.41
N ALA A 40 2.37 1.95 -6.69
CA ALA A 40 3.07 2.67 -7.76
C ALA A 40 2.18 2.64 -9.01
N LEU A 41 1.17 3.51 -9.01
CA LEU A 41 0.14 3.58 -10.04
C LEU A 41 0.34 4.84 -10.87
N SER A 42 0.52 4.70 -12.18
CA SER A 42 0.47 5.81 -13.13
C SER A 42 -0.90 5.89 -13.82
N GLU A 43 -1.58 4.77 -13.97
CA GLU A 43 -2.92 4.67 -14.51
C GLU A 43 -4.01 4.68 -13.41
N ASP A 44 -5.27 4.80 -13.84
CA ASP A 44 -6.42 4.57 -12.96
C ASP A 44 -6.89 3.12 -13.09
N LEU A 45 -6.70 2.34 -12.02
CA LEU A 45 -7.18 0.96 -11.91
C LEU A 45 -8.45 0.84 -11.09
N SER A 46 -9.05 1.95 -10.66
CA SER A 46 -10.19 1.90 -9.75
C SER A 46 -11.39 1.22 -10.40
N GLY A 47 -12.12 0.44 -9.60
CA GLY A 47 -13.27 -0.32 -10.04
C GLY A 47 -13.44 -1.64 -9.31
N GLU A 48 -14.49 -2.36 -9.68
CA GLU A 48 -14.75 -3.72 -9.22
C GLU A 48 -14.40 -4.71 -10.35
N TYR A 49 -13.75 -5.80 -9.97
CA TYR A 49 -13.33 -6.87 -10.87
C TYR A 49 -13.96 -8.16 -10.42
N ARG A 50 -14.59 -8.90 -11.33
CA ARG A 50 -15.35 -10.12 -11.01
C ARG A 50 -14.90 -11.31 -11.85
N PRO A 51 -15.01 -12.55 -11.36
CA PRO A 51 -14.69 -13.73 -12.15
C PRO A 51 -15.52 -13.82 -13.43
N VAL A 52 -14.90 -14.24 -14.54
CA VAL A 52 -15.61 -14.48 -15.83
C VAL A 52 -16.68 -15.56 -15.70
N ALA A 53 -16.42 -16.53 -14.84
CA ALA A 53 -17.25 -17.66 -14.49
C ALA A 53 -17.05 -17.95 -13.00
N PRO A 54 -17.97 -18.66 -12.33
CA PRO A 54 -17.79 -19.09 -10.95
C PRO A 54 -16.41 -19.74 -10.80
N ASP A 55 -15.54 -19.11 -10.02
CA ASP A 55 -14.20 -19.65 -9.81
C ASP A 55 -14.22 -20.74 -8.74
N SER A 56 -13.22 -21.62 -8.80
CA SER A 56 -13.06 -22.71 -7.84
C SER A 56 -12.60 -22.25 -6.46
N ALA A 57 -12.17 -21.00 -6.31
CA ALA A 57 -11.64 -20.44 -5.07
C ALA A 57 -12.71 -19.73 -4.23
N GLY A 58 -13.90 -19.51 -4.79
CA GLY A 58 -14.94 -18.70 -4.22
C GLY A 58 -14.65 -17.20 -4.24
N VAL A 59 -13.85 -16.66 -5.17
CA VAL A 59 -13.76 -15.18 -5.28
C VAL A 59 -15.09 -14.67 -5.84
N VAL A 60 -15.62 -13.63 -5.20
CA VAL A 60 -16.83 -12.92 -5.64
C VAL A 60 -16.42 -11.66 -6.39
N SER A 61 -15.53 -10.86 -5.78
CA SER A 61 -15.00 -9.66 -6.41
C SER A 61 -13.66 -9.24 -5.81
N LEU A 62 -12.91 -8.49 -6.59
CA LEU A 62 -11.78 -7.67 -6.15
C LEU A 62 -12.14 -6.21 -6.41
N PHE A 63 -12.27 -5.41 -5.37
CA PHE A 63 -12.38 -3.97 -5.50
C PHE A 63 -11.00 -3.32 -5.38
N ILE A 64 -10.70 -2.41 -6.32
CA ILE A 64 -9.52 -1.56 -6.31
C ILE A 64 -10.00 -0.11 -6.21
N GLY A 65 -9.51 0.60 -5.20
CA GLY A 65 -9.80 1.99 -4.96
C GLY A 65 -8.99 2.94 -5.85
N GLN A 66 -9.30 4.23 -5.75
CA GLN A 66 -8.53 5.27 -6.42
C GLN A 66 -7.14 5.44 -5.76
N ARG A 67 -6.19 6.04 -6.49
CA ARG A 67 -4.83 6.33 -5.99
C ARG A 67 -4.82 7.09 -4.65
N SER A 68 -5.77 8.01 -4.45
CA SER A 68 -5.92 8.75 -3.19
C SER A 68 -6.26 7.84 -2.00
N ALA A 69 -7.04 6.78 -2.20
CA ALA A 69 -7.35 5.81 -1.14
C ALA A 69 -6.12 5.01 -0.75
N PHE A 70 -5.26 4.65 -1.71
CA PHE A 70 -3.97 4.01 -1.43
C PHE A 70 -3.07 4.92 -0.61
N ALA A 71 -2.91 6.19 -1.01
CA ALA A 71 -2.12 7.16 -0.26
C ALA A 71 -2.65 7.38 1.17
N ALA A 72 -3.96 7.47 1.35
CA ALA A 72 -4.58 7.60 2.67
C ALA A 72 -4.29 6.37 3.55
N TRP A 73 -4.44 5.16 2.99
CA TRP A 73 -4.14 3.91 3.71
C TRP A 73 -2.66 3.79 4.07
N GLU A 74 -1.75 4.19 3.19
CA GLU A 74 -0.32 4.19 3.51
C GLU A 74 0.03 5.21 4.60
N ALA A 75 -0.66 6.35 4.65
CA ALA A 75 -0.52 7.36 5.68
C ALA A 75 -1.15 6.98 7.04
N GLY A 76 -1.83 5.83 7.12
CA GLY A 76 -2.45 5.34 8.35
C GLY A 76 -3.93 5.64 8.51
N ASP A 77 -4.57 6.32 7.54
CA ASP A 77 -6.02 6.45 7.53
C ASP A 77 -6.67 5.10 7.21
N ARG A 78 -7.60 4.66 8.06
CA ARG A 78 -8.28 3.37 7.94
C ARG A 78 -9.78 3.52 7.66
N GLY A 79 -10.24 4.72 7.29
CA GLY A 79 -11.65 5.01 7.00
C GLY A 79 -12.22 4.23 5.81
N ALA A 80 -11.42 3.97 4.78
CA ALA A 80 -11.80 3.16 3.63
C ALA A 80 -10.60 2.36 3.10
N SER A 81 -10.78 1.05 2.88
CA SER A 81 -9.71 0.21 2.36
C SER A 81 -9.56 0.38 0.84
N PRO A 82 -8.34 0.57 0.32
CA PRO A 82 -8.11 0.76 -1.10
C PRO A 82 -8.11 -0.55 -1.90
N LEU A 83 -8.13 -1.69 -1.22
CA LEU A 83 -8.11 -3.00 -1.84
C LEU A 83 -8.99 -3.93 -1.01
N ILE A 84 -9.99 -4.54 -1.62
CA ILE A 84 -10.93 -5.42 -0.93
C ILE A 84 -11.14 -6.65 -1.77
N LEU A 85 -10.88 -7.83 -1.21
CA LEU A 85 -11.20 -9.11 -1.83
C LEU A 85 -12.44 -9.68 -1.14
N THR A 86 -13.48 -9.98 -1.90
CA THR A 86 -14.71 -10.61 -1.39
C THR A 86 -14.70 -12.08 -1.76
N LEU A 87 -14.94 -12.95 -0.79
CA LEU A 87 -14.95 -14.40 -0.94
C LEU A 87 -16.34 -14.95 -0.56
N ALA A 88 -16.83 -15.94 -1.30
CA ALA A 88 -17.98 -16.74 -0.93
C ALA A 88 -17.54 -17.83 0.06
N THR A 89 -18.20 -17.89 1.23
CA THR A 89 -18.01 -18.95 2.23
C THR A 89 -19.34 -19.65 2.52
N ALA A 90 -19.30 -20.71 3.31
CA ALA A 90 -20.52 -21.42 3.74
C ALA A 90 -21.48 -20.50 4.53
N GLU A 91 -20.96 -19.46 5.17
CA GLU A 91 -21.69 -18.46 5.95
C GLU A 91 -22.09 -17.21 5.14
N GLY A 92 -21.89 -17.23 3.81
CA GLY A 92 -22.13 -16.10 2.91
C GLY A 92 -20.85 -15.38 2.48
N GLU A 93 -21.00 -14.16 1.96
CA GLU A 93 -19.85 -13.38 1.50
C GLU A 93 -19.01 -12.83 2.66
N LYS A 94 -17.70 -12.91 2.52
CA LYS A 94 -16.70 -12.42 3.48
C LYS A 94 -15.75 -11.45 2.80
N THR A 95 -15.63 -10.28 3.40
CA THR A 95 -14.69 -9.24 3.00
C THR A 95 -13.32 -9.49 3.62
N VAL A 96 -12.29 -9.52 2.80
CA VAL A 96 -10.89 -9.65 3.19
C VAL A 96 -10.20 -8.30 2.97
N LEU A 97 -9.72 -7.71 4.07
CA LEU A 97 -8.95 -6.47 4.06
C LEU A 97 -7.44 -6.75 4.01
N PRO A 98 -6.63 -5.82 3.47
CA PRO A 98 -5.22 -6.07 3.28
C PRO A 98 -4.47 -5.91 4.60
N ILE A 99 -3.74 -6.95 4.98
CA ILE A 99 -2.67 -6.91 5.97
C ILE A 99 -1.38 -6.38 5.33
N ARG A 100 -1.14 -6.73 4.06
CA ARG A 100 -0.07 -6.19 3.20
C ARG A 100 -0.60 -6.03 1.78
N TYR A 101 -0.07 -5.07 1.04
CA TYR A 101 -0.19 -5.08 -0.41
C TYR A 101 1.01 -4.44 -1.10
N GLN A 102 1.21 -4.85 -2.35
CA GLN A 102 1.95 -4.11 -3.34
C GLN A 102 1.11 -4.06 -4.61
N ILE A 103 0.85 -2.86 -5.13
CA ILE A 103 0.13 -2.70 -6.40
C ILE A 103 0.91 -1.78 -7.34
N THR A 104 1.01 -2.19 -8.59
CA THR A 104 1.61 -1.46 -9.71
C THR A 104 0.60 -1.43 -10.85
N ASP A 105 0.93 -0.74 -11.95
CA ASP A 105 0.08 -0.76 -13.14
C ASP A 105 -0.06 -2.18 -13.74
N ASP A 106 0.89 -3.08 -13.50
CA ASP A 106 0.93 -4.42 -14.11
C ASP A 106 0.72 -5.58 -13.13
N ALA A 107 0.63 -5.32 -11.82
CA ALA A 107 0.49 -6.37 -10.82
C ALA A 107 -0.24 -5.93 -9.55
N VAL A 108 -0.94 -6.87 -8.94
CA VAL A 108 -1.51 -6.74 -7.60
C VAL A 108 -1.07 -7.93 -6.75
N ARG A 109 -0.49 -7.64 -5.60
CA ARG A 109 -0.15 -8.59 -4.56
C ARG A 109 -0.76 -8.15 -3.26
N MET A 110 -1.41 -9.06 -2.57
CA MET A 110 -2.08 -8.78 -1.31
C MET A 110 -2.01 -9.98 -0.39
N THR A 111 -1.79 -9.72 0.90
CA THR A 111 -2.10 -10.70 1.95
C THR A 111 -3.19 -10.14 2.83
N GLY A 112 -4.13 -10.98 3.24
CA GLY A 112 -5.19 -10.67 4.18
C GLY A 112 -5.47 -11.88 5.06
N ALA A 113 -6.56 -11.83 5.82
CA ALA A 113 -7.03 -12.96 6.58
C ALA A 113 -8.55 -13.03 6.57
N THR A 114 -9.08 -14.24 6.62
CA THR A 114 -10.44 -14.54 7.05
C THR A 114 -10.41 -14.91 8.53
N GLY A 115 -11.57 -15.23 9.12
CA GLY A 115 -11.62 -15.84 10.44
C GLY A 115 -11.01 -17.26 10.50
N THR A 116 -10.73 -17.89 9.35
CA THR A 116 -10.27 -19.28 9.26
C THR A 116 -8.80 -19.41 8.85
N GLY A 117 -8.22 -18.38 8.24
CA GLY A 117 -6.80 -18.39 7.90
C GLY A 117 -6.35 -17.25 6.99
N GLU A 118 -5.12 -17.37 6.52
CA GLU A 118 -4.48 -16.37 5.66
C GLU A 118 -4.99 -16.48 4.22
N VAL A 119 -5.17 -15.32 3.59
CA VAL A 119 -5.50 -15.19 2.18
C VAL A 119 -4.35 -14.49 1.46
N GLN A 120 -3.91 -15.04 0.33
CA GLN A 120 -2.87 -14.43 -0.51
C GLN A 120 -3.37 -14.31 -1.95
N LEU A 121 -3.20 -13.14 -2.53
CA LEU A 121 -3.47 -12.84 -3.93
C LEU A 121 -2.15 -12.44 -4.60
N ASP A 122 -1.86 -13.04 -5.76
CA ASP A 122 -0.78 -12.65 -6.65
C ASP A 122 -1.30 -12.71 -8.09
N ALA A 123 -1.46 -11.54 -8.72
CA ALA A 123 -2.03 -11.43 -10.05
C ALA A 123 -1.37 -10.34 -10.89
N ARG A 124 -1.40 -10.53 -12.20
CA ARG A 124 -1.00 -9.55 -13.20
C ARG A 124 -2.22 -8.82 -13.75
N ILE A 125 -2.00 -7.59 -14.18
CA ILE A 125 -3.00 -6.69 -14.76
C ILE A 125 -2.62 -6.44 -16.22
N ASP A 126 -3.53 -6.75 -17.13
CA ASP A 126 -3.37 -6.45 -18.55
C ASP A 126 -3.97 -5.07 -18.85
N GLN A 127 -3.10 -4.07 -19.00
CA GLN A 127 -3.49 -2.69 -19.28
C GLN A 127 -4.18 -2.53 -20.64
N GLY A 128 -3.79 -3.32 -21.65
CA GLY A 128 -4.42 -3.27 -22.97
C GLY A 128 -5.84 -3.82 -22.94
N ALA A 129 -6.02 -4.96 -22.26
CA ALA A 129 -7.34 -5.55 -22.03
C ALA A 129 -8.22 -4.62 -21.19
N LEU A 130 -7.69 -4.01 -20.13
CA LEU A 130 -8.44 -3.07 -19.29
C LEU A 130 -8.88 -1.83 -20.07
N ALA A 131 -7.98 -1.22 -20.86
CA ALA A 131 -8.32 -0.09 -21.71
C ALA A 131 -9.40 -0.45 -22.74
N THR A 132 -9.38 -1.68 -23.27
CA THR A 132 -10.39 -2.18 -24.20
C THR A 132 -11.73 -2.39 -23.50
N ALA A 133 -11.74 -3.06 -22.35
CA ALA A 133 -12.96 -3.32 -21.58
C ALA A 133 -13.65 -2.03 -21.12
N ARG A 134 -12.87 -1.02 -20.71
CA ARG A 134 -13.42 0.31 -20.33
C ARG A 134 -14.11 1.04 -21.49
N ARG A 135 -13.68 0.80 -22.74
CA ARG A 135 -14.31 1.38 -23.94
C ARG A 135 -15.56 0.61 -24.37
N ASN A 136 -15.64 -0.67 -24.00
CA ASN A 136 -16.68 -1.60 -24.41
C ASN A 136 -17.48 -2.06 -23.18
N LEU A 137 -18.52 -1.32 -22.80
CA LEU A 137 -19.37 -1.69 -21.66
C LEU A 137 -19.91 -3.12 -21.82
N GLY A 138 -19.77 -3.94 -20.77
CA GLY A 138 -20.15 -5.35 -20.77
C GLY A 138 -19.11 -6.32 -21.37
N ASP A 139 -17.92 -5.84 -21.75
CA ASP A 139 -16.82 -6.69 -22.19
C ASP A 139 -16.35 -7.63 -21.06
N ARG A 140 -16.29 -8.93 -21.36
CA ARG A 140 -15.90 -9.99 -20.43
C ARG A 140 -14.46 -10.46 -20.64
N THR A 141 -13.64 -9.66 -21.30
CA THR A 141 -12.22 -9.92 -21.45
C THR A 141 -11.56 -9.96 -20.08
N VAL A 142 -10.71 -10.96 -19.86
CA VAL A 142 -9.91 -11.07 -18.64
C VAL A 142 -8.91 -9.92 -18.60
N VAL A 143 -8.97 -9.13 -17.53
CA VAL A 143 -8.08 -7.98 -17.30
C VAL A 143 -7.12 -8.23 -16.14
N ILE A 144 -7.47 -9.11 -15.20
CA ILE A 144 -6.59 -9.52 -14.10
C ILE A 144 -6.50 -11.06 -14.10
N SER A 145 -5.29 -11.60 -14.07
CA SER A 145 -5.07 -13.04 -14.04
C SER A 145 -3.94 -13.43 -13.09
N GLY A 146 -4.10 -14.54 -12.37
CA GLY A 146 -3.11 -14.96 -11.39
C GLY A 146 -3.57 -16.13 -10.53
N THR A 147 -3.23 -16.05 -9.25
CA THR A 147 -3.61 -17.06 -8.26
C THR A 147 -4.11 -16.42 -6.98
N VAL A 148 -5.05 -17.10 -6.34
CA VAL A 148 -5.47 -16.82 -4.97
C VAL A 148 -5.21 -18.07 -4.12
N GLN A 149 -4.77 -17.87 -2.89
CA GLN A 149 -4.55 -18.91 -1.92
C GLN A 149 -5.37 -18.62 -0.66
N ILE A 150 -6.19 -19.57 -0.26
CA ILE A 150 -7.10 -19.48 0.90
C ILE A 150 -6.89 -20.72 1.74
N ASP A 151 -6.56 -20.55 3.02
CA ASP A 151 -6.33 -21.65 3.97
C ASP A 151 -5.36 -22.72 3.44
N GLY A 152 -4.28 -22.26 2.79
CA GLY A 152 -3.24 -23.12 2.21
C GLY A 152 -3.59 -23.74 0.85
N ARG A 153 -4.82 -23.59 0.34
CA ARG A 153 -5.23 -24.08 -0.97
C ARG A 153 -5.10 -23.00 -2.01
N ARG A 154 -4.31 -23.25 -3.06
CA ARG A 154 -4.10 -22.32 -4.18
C ARG A 154 -5.00 -22.68 -5.37
N ALA A 155 -5.60 -21.67 -5.97
CA ALA A 155 -6.45 -21.78 -7.15
C ALA A 155 -6.12 -20.69 -8.18
N PRO A 156 -6.35 -20.93 -9.48
CA PRO A 156 -6.22 -19.89 -10.50
C PRO A 156 -7.29 -18.82 -10.35
N LEU A 157 -6.97 -17.61 -10.78
CA LEU A 157 -7.83 -16.43 -10.76
C LEU A 157 -7.85 -15.78 -12.14
N ALA A 158 -9.05 -15.43 -12.63
CA ALA A 158 -9.25 -14.67 -13.85
C ALA A 158 -10.46 -13.73 -13.69
N LEU A 159 -10.22 -12.43 -13.72
CA LEU A 159 -11.23 -11.40 -13.45
C LEU A 159 -11.41 -10.48 -14.67
N THR A 160 -12.65 -10.04 -14.88
CA THR A 160 -13.06 -9.00 -15.82
C THR A 160 -13.35 -7.71 -15.07
N ALA A 161 -13.26 -6.57 -15.76
CA ALA A 161 -13.79 -5.32 -15.20
C ALA A 161 -15.32 -5.40 -15.15
N TRP A 162 -15.93 -5.02 -14.02
CA TRP A 162 -17.38 -4.97 -13.86
C TRP A 162 -17.90 -3.54 -14.02
N SER A 163 -19.01 -3.39 -14.76
CA SER A 163 -19.55 -2.08 -15.15
C SER A 163 -20.99 -1.82 -14.69
N GLY A 164 -21.51 -2.55 -13.70
CA GLY A 164 -22.79 -2.19 -13.06
C GLY A 164 -24.06 -2.81 -13.66
N ASP A 165 -24.10 -4.13 -13.90
CA ASP A 165 -25.32 -4.84 -14.33
C ASP A 165 -26.29 -5.20 -13.20
#